data_AF-A0A9X8VJX6-F1
#
_entry.id   AF-A0A9X8VJX6-F1
#
_cell.length_a   1.000
_cell.length_b   1.000
_cell.length_c   1.000
_cell.angle_alpha   90.00
_cell.angle_beta   90.00
_cell.angle_gamma   90.00
#
_symmetry.space_group_name_H-M   'P 1'
#
loop_
_entity.id
_entity.type
_entity.pdbx_description
1 polymer ?
#
loop_
_entity_poly.entity_id
_entity_poly.type
_entity_poly.pdbx_seq_one_letter_code
_entity_poly.pdbx_strand_id
1 'polypeptide(L)'
;AANAALPAGVPRYQARGQLLLPAFRDMHIHLDKTFYSGPWQAPRPRQGKTIMDMIALEQTLIPKLLPTSQQRAENLIALLQSKGSTVAR
;
A
#
# COMPACT_ATOMS: atom_id res chain seq x y z
N ALA A 1 -29.06 -21.31 6.12
CA ALA A 1 -28.75 -22.40 7.07
C ALA A 1 -27.59 -23.22 6.52
N ALA A 2 -26.79 -23.85 7.38
CA ALA A 2 -25.53 -24.54 7.03
C ALA A 2 -25.64 -25.66 5.95
N ASN A 3 -26.86 -26.10 5.61
CA ASN A 3 -27.13 -27.16 4.65
C ASN A 3 -28.00 -26.71 3.45
N ALA A 4 -28.04 -25.41 3.12
CA ALA A 4 -28.72 -24.97 1.91
C ALA A 4 -27.97 -25.47 0.67
N ALA A 5 -28.70 -26.03 -0.30
CA ALA A 5 -28.12 -26.38 -1.59
C ALA A 5 -27.56 -25.13 -2.26
N LEU A 6 -26.26 -25.12 -2.53
CA LEU A 6 -25.62 -24.03 -3.25
C LEU A 6 -26.12 -23.99 -4.70
N PRO A 7 -26.29 -22.80 -5.30
CA PRO A 7 -26.66 -22.68 -6.71
C PRO A 7 -25.74 -23.51 -7.62
N ALA A 8 -26.32 -24.10 -8.65
CA ALA A 8 -25.56 -24.80 -9.69
C ALA A 8 -24.73 -23.80 -10.52
N GLY A 9 -23.55 -24.22 -10.98
CA GLY A 9 -22.71 -23.41 -11.88
C GLY A 9 -21.84 -22.33 -11.23
N VAL A 10 -21.90 -22.11 -9.91
CA VAL A 10 -21.05 -21.13 -9.21
C VAL A 10 -19.72 -21.77 -8.78
N PRO A 11 -18.56 -21.10 -8.95
CA PRO A 11 -17.27 -21.57 -8.46
C PRO A 11 -17.27 -21.84 -6.95
N ARG A 12 -16.59 -22.91 -6.52
CA ARG A 12 -16.52 -23.34 -5.13
C ARG A 12 -15.07 -23.47 -4.70
N TYR A 13 -14.76 -22.96 -3.52
CA TYR A 13 -13.41 -22.99 -2.94
C TYR A 13 -13.49 -23.54 -1.52
N GLN A 14 -12.54 -24.42 -1.15
CA GLN A 14 -12.41 -24.89 0.22
C GLN A 14 -11.62 -23.88 1.06
N ALA A 15 -12.23 -23.38 2.13
CA ALA A 15 -11.60 -22.41 3.03
C ALA A 15 -10.51 -23.01 3.94
N ARG A 16 -10.36 -24.34 4.00
CA ARG A 16 -9.31 -25.05 4.78
C ARG A 16 -9.19 -24.59 6.24
N GLY A 17 -10.32 -24.29 6.89
CA GLY A 17 -10.36 -23.84 8.28
C GLY A 17 -9.85 -22.42 8.53
N GLN A 18 -9.59 -21.64 7.47
CA GLN A 18 -9.13 -20.26 7.58
C GLN A 18 -10.29 -19.30 7.89
N LEU A 19 -9.96 -18.20 8.59
CA LEU A 19 -10.90 -17.12 8.85
C LEU A 19 -11.05 -16.23 7.61
N LEU A 20 -12.27 -16.05 7.14
CA LEU A 20 -12.59 -15.06 6.12
C LEU A 20 -12.74 -13.69 6.78
N LEU A 21 -11.92 -12.73 6.36
CA LEU A 21 -12.00 -11.34 6.78
C LEU A 21 -12.56 -10.47 5.64
N PRO A 22 -13.27 -9.37 5.94
CA PRO A 22 -13.51 -8.32 4.97
C PRO A 22 -12.18 -7.77 4.44
N ALA A 23 -12.18 -7.28 3.20
CA ALA A 23 -11.00 -6.64 2.64
C ALA A 23 -10.63 -5.38 3.43
N PHE A 24 -9.32 -5.21 3.67
CA PHE A 24 -8.81 -4.04 4.37
C PHE A 24 -8.77 -2.82 3.44
N ARG A 25 -8.74 -1.64 4.08
CA ARG A 25 -8.66 -0.34 3.41
C ARG A 25 -7.61 0.51 4.08
N ASP A 26 -6.65 0.98 3.30
CA ASP A 26 -5.70 2.01 3.72
C ASP A 26 -6.35 3.38 3.51
N MET A 27 -6.69 4.06 4.61
CA MET A 27 -7.44 5.32 4.55
C MET A 27 -6.54 6.55 4.38
N HIS A 28 -5.23 6.40 4.52
CA HIS A 28 -4.28 7.48 4.36
C HIS A 28 -2.91 6.95 3.91
N ILE A 29 -2.55 7.20 2.65
CA ILE A 29 -1.25 6.84 2.08
C ILE A 29 -0.77 7.86 1.04
N HIS A 30 0.55 8.08 0.98
CA HIS A 30 1.20 8.85 -0.09
C HIS A 30 1.93 7.90 -1.04
N LEU A 31 1.29 7.54 -2.15
CA LEU A 31 1.87 6.65 -3.16
C LEU A 31 3.04 7.29 -3.91
N ASP A 32 2.97 8.61 -4.12
CA ASP A 32 3.95 9.43 -4.84
C ASP A 32 5.25 9.65 -4.07
N LYS A 33 5.18 9.62 -2.73
CA LYS A 33 6.33 9.88 -1.84
C LYS A 33 7.12 8.62 -1.45
N THR A 34 6.77 7.45 -2.00
CA THR A 34 7.38 6.19 -1.56
C THR A 34 8.78 5.94 -2.10
N PHE A 35 9.64 5.37 -1.26
CA PHE A 35 10.93 4.79 -1.64
C PHE A 35 10.85 3.28 -1.89
N TYR A 36 9.68 2.67 -1.70
CA TYR A 36 9.47 1.24 -1.89
C TYR A 36 9.89 0.79 -3.30
N SER A 37 10.39 -0.44 -3.40
CA SER A 37 11.02 -1.04 -4.59
C SER A 37 12.25 -0.32 -5.16
N GLY A 38 12.84 0.63 -4.44
CA GLY A 38 14.14 1.24 -4.75
C GLY A 38 15.25 0.83 -3.77
N PRO A 39 16.49 1.32 -3.96
CA PRO A 39 17.56 1.14 -2.99
C PRO A 39 17.18 1.71 -1.62
N TRP A 40 17.64 1.04 -0.57
CA TRP A 40 17.45 1.50 0.81
C TRP A 40 18.06 2.90 1.01
N GLN A 41 17.41 3.72 1.82
CA GLN A 41 17.89 5.06 2.19
C GLN A 41 17.90 5.23 3.70
N ALA A 42 19.03 5.72 4.23
CA ALA A 42 19.14 6.05 5.64
C ALA A 42 18.19 7.22 6.00
N PRO A 43 17.53 7.18 7.17
CA PRO A 43 16.81 8.34 7.68
C PRO A 43 17.75 9.55 7.80
N ARG A 44 17.35 10.71 7.27
CA ARG A 44 18.14 11.94 7.43
C ARG A 44 18.09 12.43 8.89
N PRO A 45 19.18 13.01 9.43
CA PRO A 45 19.28 13.48 10.83
C PRO A 45 18.07 14.32 11.26
N ARG A 46 17.64 14.20 12.53
CA ARG A 46 16.43 14.84 13.09
C ARG A 46 16.62 16.26 13.65
N GLN A 47 17.83 16.82 13.62
CA GLN A 47 18.11 18.17 14.14
C GLN A 47 17.49 19.24 13.22
N GLY A 48 16.78 20.21 13.81
CA GLY A 48 16.12 21.30 13.06
C GLY A 48 14.97 20.81 12.18
N LYS A 49 13.96 20.12 12.75
CA LYS A 49 12.80 19.59 12.01
C LYS A 49 11.47 20.18 12.47
N THR A 50 11.27 21.45 12.17
CA THR A 50 9.93 22.02 12.09
C THR A 50 9.18 21.39 10.90
N ILE A 51 7.87 21.60 10.84
CA ILE A 51 7.08 21.25 9.65
C ILE A 51 7.67 21.91 8.39
N MET A 52 8.21 23.12 8.51
CA MET A 52 8.82 23.86 7.39
C MET A 52 10.08 23.18 6.86
N ASP A 53 10.90 22.61 7.75
CA ASP A 53 12.11 21.88 7.34
C ASP A 53 11.74 20.59 6.58
N MET A 54 10.63 19.95 6.94
CA MET A 54 10.09 18.78 6.21
C MET A 54 9.55 19.18 4.85
N ILE A 55 8.84 20.31 4.76
CA ILE A 55 8.38 20.85 3.47
C ILE A 55 9.57 21.18 2.56
N ALA A 56 10.60 21.87 3.07
CA ALA A 56 11.81 22.19 2.30
C ALA A 56 12.54 20.94 1.81
N LEU A 57 12.60 19.90 2.66
CA LEU A 57 13.15 18.60 2.28
C LEU A 57 12.32 17.94 1.18
N GLU A 58 10.99 17.90 1.32
CA GLU A 58 10.09 17.32 0.31
C GLU A 58 10.20 18.04 -1.04
N GLN A 59 10.29 19.38 -1.05
CA GLN A 59 10.51 20.17 -2.28
C GLN A 59 11.78 19.75 -3.03
N THR A 60 12.81 19.31 -2.32
CA THR A 60 14.05 18.79 -2.92
C THR A 60 13.94 17.34 -3.38
N LEU A 61 13.13 16.52 -2.70
CA LEU A 61 13.03 15.07 -2.94
C LEU A 61 11.99 14.71 -3.99
N ILE A 62 10.80 15.31 -3.97
CA ILE A 62 9.69 14.95 -4.86
C ILE A 62 10.09 15.00 -6.35
N PRO A 63 10.80 16.04 -6.85
CA PRO A 63 11.24 16.07 -8.25
C PRO A 63 12.17 14.91 -8.62
N LYS A 64 12.95 14.40 -7.67
CA LYS A 64 13.86 13.25 -7.87
C LYS A 64 13.12 11.91 -7.84
N LEU A 65 11.97 11.85 -7.18
CA LEU A 65 11.12 10.67 -7.13
C LEU A 65 10.25 10.55 -8.39
N LEU A 66 9.85 11.69 -8.96
CA LEU A 66 8.92 11.79 -10.09
C LEU A 66 9.23 10.85 -11.26
N PRO A 67 10.49 10.68 -11.73
CA PRO A 67 10.78 9.77 -12.85
C PRO A 67 10.45 8.29 -12.59
N THR A 68 10.32 7.90 -11.31
CA THR A 68 10.05 6.52 -10.89
C THR A 68 8.73 6.37 -10.13
N SER A 69 7.96 7.45 -9.97
CA SER A 69 6.81 7.50 -9.07
C SER A 69 5.74 6.49 -9.45
N GLN A 70 5.39 6.39 -10.73
CA GLN A 70 4.39 5.43 -11.22
C GLN A 70 4.80 3.98 -10.91
N GLN A 71 6.01 3.57 -11.33
CA GLN A 71 6.48 2.19 -11.12
C GLN A 71 6.52 1.82 -9.62
N ARG A 72 6.94 2.75 -8.76
CA ARG A 72 6.98 2.52 -7.32
C ARG A 72 5.59 2.50 -6.69
N ALA A 73 4.67 3.33 -7.16
CA ALA A 73 3.28 3.32 -6.73
C ALA A 73 2.61 1.99 -7.10
N GLU A 74 2.82 1.47 -8.32
CA GLU A 74 2.34 0.15 -8.75
C GLU A 74 2.89 -0.97 -7.86
N ASN A 75 4.19 -0.94 -7.56
CA ASN A 75 4.81 -1.93 -6.67
C ASN A 75 4.26 -1.85 -5.24
N LEU A 76 4.00 -0.64 -4.74
CA LEU A 76 3.39 -0.44 -3.43
C LEU A 76 1.94 -0.93 -3.42
N ILE A 77 1.16 -0.69 -4.47
CA ILE A 77 -0.21 -1.23 -4.63
C ILE A 77 -0.18 -2.77 -4.64
N ALA A 78 0.76 -3.38 -5.37
CA ALA A 78 0.94 -4.83 -5.37
C ALA A 78 1.27 -5.37 -3.96
N LEU A 79 2.11 -4.65 -3.20
CA LEU A 79 2.38 -4.99 -1.80
C LEU A 79 1.10 -4.93 -0.96
N LEU A 80 0.34 -3.84 -1.03
CA LEU A 80 -0.92 -3.67 -0.27
C LEU A 80 -1.90 -4.81 -0.56
N GLN A 81 -2.09 -5.15 -1.84
CA GLN A 81 -2.95 -6.26 -2.26
C GLN A 81 -2.46 -7.61 -1.73
N SER A 82 -1.15 -7.85 -1.73
CA SER A 82 -0.56 -9.07 -1.15
C SER A 82 -0.79 -9.20 0.37
N LYS A 83 -1.17 -8.10 1.04
CA LYS A 83 -1.45 -8.02 2.47
C LYS A 83 -2.93 -7.80 2.81
N GLY A 84 -3.82 -7.94 1.83
CA GLY A 84 -5.27 -7.92 2.03
C GLY A 84 -5.93 -6.55 1.96
N SER A 85 -5.17 -5.48 1.70
CA SER A 85 -5.72 -4.15 1.39
C SER A 85 -6.13 -4.10 -0.09
N THR A 86 -7.41 -3.83 -0.36
CA THR A 86 -7.94 -3.72 -1.73
C THR A 86 -8.31 -2.29 -2.13
N VAL A 87 -8.29 -1.36 -1.17
CA VAL A 87 -8.56 0.07 -1.38
C VAL A 87 -7.50 0.89 -0.65
N ALA A 88 -7.02 1.95 -1.29
CA ALA A 88 -6.09 2.92 -0.71
C ALA A 88 -6.56 4.35 -1.06
N ARG A 89 -6.45 5.29 -0.12
CA ARG A 89 -6.81 6.71 -0.29
C ARG A 89 -5.75 7.65 0.26
#